data_AF-T0Y1Z8-F1
#
_entry.id   AF-T0Y1Z8-F1
#
_cell.length_a   1.000
_cell.length_b   1.000
_cell.length_c   1.000
_cell.angle_alpha   90.00
_cell.angle_beta   90.00
_cell.angle_gamma   90.00
#
_symmetry.space_group_name_H-M   'P 1'
#
loop_
_entity.id
_entity.type
_entity.pdbx_description
1 polymer ?
#
loop_
_entity_poly.entity_id
_entity_poly.type
_entity_poly.pdbx_seq_one_letter_code
_entity_poly.pdbx_strand_id
1 'polypeptide(L)' 'APGAAYLAKLLISKGSESSLDDGLTMEAISMGLVYGTEDLKEGITSFLQKREPEFKGR' A
#
# COMPACT_ATOMS: atom_id res chain seq x y z
N ALA A 1 4.38 -5.92 3.78
CA ALA A 1 4.28 -5.95 2.31
C ALA A 1 5.27 -4.96 1.72
N PRO A 2 6.36 -5.43 1.06
CA PRO A 2 7.37 -4.56 0.47
C PRO A 2 6.82 -3.55 -0.55
N GLY A 3 5.90 -3.98 -1.42
CA GLY A 3 5.30 -3.11 -2.45
C GLY A 3 4.48 -1.96 -1.86
N ALA A 4 3.65 -2.25 -0.86
CA ALA A 4 2.87 -1.23 -0.16
C ALA A 4 3.76 -0.23 0.60
N ALA A 5 4.85 -0.70 1.23
CA ALA A 5 5.78 0.17 1.94
C ALA A 5 6.55 1.11 0.98
N TYR A 6 6.91 0.61 -0.21
CA TYR A 6 7.50 1.44 -1.26
C TYR A 6 6.55 2.54 -1.73
N LEU A 7 5.29 2.18 -2.05
CA LEU A 7 4.27 3.14 -2.48
C LEU A 7 3.98 4.19 -1.41
N ALA A 8 3.88 3.78 -0.13
CA ALA A 8 3.69 4.71 0.97
C ALA A 8 4.83 5.73 1.07
N LYS A 9 6.09 5.29 0.95
CA LYS A 9 7.25 6.20 0.96
C LYS A 9 7.22 7.17 -0.23
N LEU A 10 6.86 6.67 -1.42
CA LEU A 10 6.75 7.49 -2.62
C LEU A 10 5.65 8.56 -2.46
N LEU A 11 4.48 8.18 -1.93
CA LEU A 11 3.37 9.09 -1.68
C LEU A 11 3.74 10.17 -0.65
N ILE A 12 4.48 9.83 0.41
CA ILE A 12 4.96 10.83 1.37
C ILE A 12 5.88 11.84 0.69
N SER A 13 6.83 11.37 -0.12
CA SER A 13 7.80 12.25 -0.80
C SER A 13 7.17 13.11 -1.90
N LYS A 14 6.20 12.58 -2.64
CA LYS A 14 5.58 13.28 -3.77
C LYS A 14 4.31 14.03 -3.42
N GLY A 15 3.51 13.50 -2.50
CA GLY A 15 2.34 14.18 -1.96
C GLY A 15 2.70 15.47 -1.23
N SER A 16 3.86 15.54 -0.56
CA SER A 16 4.31 16.77 0.09
C SER A 16 4.63 17.92 -0.86
N GLU A 17 4.91 17.61 -2.14
CA GLU A 17 5.21 18.58 -3.20
C GLU A 17 3.98 18.89 -4.07
N SER A 18 2.85 18.22 -3.83
CA SER A 18 1.66 18.26 -4.69
C SER A 18 0.50 19.02 -4.04
N SER A 19 -0.51 19.39 -4.84
CA SER A 19 -1.75 19.91 -4.28
C SER A 19 -2.50 18.81 -3.51
N LEU A 20 -3.43 19.19 -2.64
CA LEU A 20 -4.24 18.22 -1.90
C LEU A 20 -5.04 17.30 -2.84
N ASP A 21 -5.61 17.85 -3.90
CA ASP A 21 -6.42 17.09 -4.86
C ASP A 21 -5.59 16.07 -5.65
N ASP A 22 -4.38 16.48 -6.07
CA ASP A 22 -3.43 15.58 -6.72
C ASP A 22 -2.97 14.48 -5.76
N GLY A 23 -2.66 14.84 -4.51
CA GLY A 23 -2.27 13.89 -3.46
C GLY A 23 -3.33 12.82 -3.22
N LEU A 24 -4.60 13.23 -3.07
CA LEU A 24 -5.73 12.31 -2.91
C LEU A 24 -5.90 11.40 -4.13
N THR A 25 -5.71 11.94 -5.34
CA THR A 25 -5.76 11.16 -6.59
C THR A 25 -4.64 10.12 -6.63
N MET A 26 -3.41 10.50 -6.25
CA MET A 26 -2.26 9.60 -6.17
C MET A 26 -2.46 8.49 -5.14
N GLU A 27 -3.07 8.81 -3.99
CA GLU A 27 -3.41 7.83 -2.96
C GLU A 27 -4.46 6.83 -3.47
N ALA A 28 -5.52 7.30 -4.13
CA ALA A 28 -6.57 6.44 -4.67
C ALA A 28 -6.02 5.43 -5.70
N ILE A 29 -5.15 5.89 -6.60
CA ILE A 29 -4.48 5.03 -7.59
C ILE A 29 -3.57 4.02 -6.88
N SER A 30 -2.74 4.48 -5.93
CA SER A 30 -1.81 3.62 -5.20
C SER A 30 -2.52 2.55 -4.38
N MET A 31 -3.67 2.89 -3.78
CA MET A 31 -4.52 1.93 -3.08
C MET A 31 -5.05 0.87 -4.05
N GLY A 32 -5.53 1.28 -5.23
CA GLY A 32 -5.95 0.36 -6.29
C GLY A 32 -4.85 -0.63 -6.70
N LEU A 33 -3.60 -0.19 -6.80
CA LEU A 33 -2.46 -1.05 -7.10
C LEU A 33 -2.19 -2.09 -6.00
N VAL A 34 -2.28 -1.69 -4.73
CA VAL A 34 -2.09 -2.61 -3.59
C VAL A 34 -3.29 -3.56 -3.44
N TYR A 35 -4.50 -3.13 -3.80
CA TYR A 35 -5.73 -3.90 -3.63
C TYR A 35 -5.70 -5.27 -4.33
N GLY A 36 -5.02 -5.37 -5.47
CA GLY A 36 -4.92 -6.61 -6.24
C GLY A 36 -3.84 -7.60 -5.76
N THR A 37 -2.96 -7.19 -4.85
CA THR A 37 -1.75 -7.96 -4.48
C THR A 37 -2.04 -9.17 -3.59
N GLU A 38 -1.21 -10.20 -3.70
CA GLU A 38 -1.24 -11.33 -2.75
C GLU A 38 -0.88 -10.85 -1.34
N ASP A 39 0.07 -9.91 -1.25
CA ASP A 39 0.52 -9.29 -0.01
C ASP A 39 -0.61 -8.61 0.79
N LEU A 40 -1.58 -7.97 0.13
CA LEU A 40 -2.73 -7.40 0.83
C LEU A 40 -3.61 -8.51 1.42
N LYS A 41 -3.93 -9.54 0.63
CA LYS A 41 -4.75 -10.67 1.07
C LYS A 41 -4.09 -11.40 2.23
N GLU A 42 -2.79 -11.62 2.13
CA GLU A 42 -1.98 -12.23 3.18
C GLU A 42 -1.97 -11.37 4.45
N GLY A 43 -1.76 -10.05 4.33
CA GLY A 43 -1.79 -9.15 5.49
C GLY A 43 -3.14 -9.15 6.22
N ILE A 44 -4.25 -9.16 5.48
CA ILE A 44 -5.59 -9.28 6.08
C ILE A 44 -5.77 -10.64 6.75
N THR A 45 -5.40 -11.72 6.04
CA THR A 45 -5.57 -13.10 6.52
C THR A 45 -4.74 -13.37 7.76
N SER A 46 -3.46 -13.00 7.76
CA SER A 46 -2.55 -13.20 8.87
C SER A 46 -2.97 -12.39 10.10
N PHE A 47 -3.46 -11.17 9.90
CA PHE A 47 -3.99 -10.31 10.96
C PHE A 47 -5.22 -10.95 11.63
N LEU A 48 -6.18 -11.43 10.83
CA LEU A 48 -7.36 -12.13 11.35
C LEU A 48 -6.99 -13.44 12.06
N GLN A 49 -5.97 -14.15 11.56
CA GLN A 49 -5.46 -15.39 12.14
C GLN A 49 -4.50 -15.18 13.32
N LYS A 50 -4.15 -13.93 13.67
CA LYS A 50 -3.18 -13.57 14.72
C LYS A 50 -1.81 -14.28 14.56
N ARG A 51 -1.36 -14.42 13.32
CA ARG A 51 -0.03 -14.94 12.99
C ARG A 51 0.81 -13.89 12.28
N GLU A 52 2.10 -14.14 12.20
CA GLU A 52 2.99 -13.28 11.41
C GLU A 52 2.66 -13.39 9.91
N PRO A 53 2.62 -12.26 9.18
CA PRO A 53 2.42 -12.25 7.73
C PRO A 53 3.69 -12.68 6.98
N GLU A 54 3.51 -13.43 5.90
CA GLU A 54 4.59 -13.78 4.97
C GLU A 54 4.44 -13.03 3.64
N PHE A 55 5.07 -11.86 3.54
CA PHE A 55 5.00 -11.05 2.33
C PHE A 55 5.98 -11.51 1.25
N LYS A 56 5.51 -11.62 0.01
CA LYS A 56 6.28 -12.05 -1.16
C LYS A 56 6.55 -10.92 -2.16
N GLY A 57 6.01 -9.72 -1.91
CA GLY A 57 6.23 -8.54 -2.77
C GLY A 57 5.45 -8.59 -4.09
N ARG A 58 4.31 -9.29 -4.10
CA ARG A 58 3.43 -9.46 -5.26
C ARG A 58 1.97 -9.40 -4.83
#